data_AF-A0A839A6T7-F1
#
_entry.id   AF-A0A839A6T7-F1
#
_cell.length_a   1.000
_cell.length_b   1.000
_cell.length_c   1.000
_cell.angle_alpha   90.00
_cell.angle_beta   90.00
_cell.angle_gamma   90.00
#
_symmetry.space_group_name_H-M   'P 1'
#
loop_
_entity.id
_entity.type
_entity.pdbx_description
1 polymer ?
#
loop_
_entity_poly.entity_id
_entity_poly.type
_entity_poly.pdbx_seq_one_letter_code
_entity_poly.pdbx_strand_id
1 'polypeptide(L)'
;MGLLSLVSNLFQAYTLVLVVYALLSWLPGARESALGQFVVKLARPYLDIFDRFIPPLGGISFNVIIAIFVLRFIRDGLIWILAAILF
;
A
#
# COMPACT_ATOMS: atom_id res chain seq x y z
N MET A 1 18.93 3.75 15.58
CA MET A 1 17.49 3.53 15.89
C MET A 1 16.54 4.46 15.12
N GLY A 2 16.79 5.78 15.05
CA GLY A 2 15.89 6.72 14.36
C GLY A 2 15.63 6.44 12.87
N LEU A 3 16.62 5.95 12.12
CA LEU A 3 16.44 5.58 10.71
C LEU A 3 15.47 4.40 10.53
N LEU A 4 15.62 3.36 11.35
CA LEU A 4 14.75 2.16 11.30
C LEU A 4 13.29 2.51 11.64
N SER A 5 13.06 3.38 12.63
CA SER A 5 11.72 3.84 12.98
C SER A 5 11.11 4.72 11.88
N LEU A 6 11.90 5.59 11.26
CA LEU A 6 11.44 6.42 10.14
C LEU A 6 11.00 5.55 8.96
N VAL A 7 11.82 4.56 8.56
CA VAL A 7 11.47 3.60 7.51
C VAL A 7 10.19 2.86 7.89
N SER A 8 10.11 2.30 9.10
CA SER A 8 8.92 1.59 9.57
C SER A 8 7.66 2.46 9.48
N ASN A 9 7.73 3.71 9.92
CA ASN A 9 6.59 4.64 9.93
C ASN A 9 6.14 4.99 8.51
N LEU A 10 7.07 5.16 7.57
CA LEU A 10 6.74 5.42 6.15
C LEU A 10 5.99 4.24 5.53
N PHE A 11 6.48 3.01 5.72
CA PHE A 11 5.80 1.81 5.22
C PHE A 11 4.42 1.65 5.88
N GLN A 12 4.29 1.94 7.16
CA GLN A 12 3.00 1.87 7.87
C GLN A 12 2.00 2.92 7.35
N ALA A 13 2.45 4.15 7.14
CA ALA A 13 1.63 5.21 6.54
C ALA A 13 1.19 4.85 5.12
N TYR A 14 2.08 4.29 4.30
CA TYR A 14 1.70 3.86 2.95
C TYR A 14 0.77 2.65 2.96
N THR A 15 0.95 1.71 3.88
CA THR A 15 0.00 0.61 4.09
C THR A 15 -1.39 1.14 4.46
N LEU A 16 -1.47 2.18 5.30
CA LEU A 16 -2.74 2.82 5.63
C LEU A 16 -3.41 3.42 4.39
N VAL A 17 -2.66 4.06 3.48
CA VAL A 17 -3.18 4.56 2.20
C VAL A 17 -3.81 3.42 1.39
N LEU A 18 -3.15 2.27 1.30
CA LEU A 18 -3.67 1.10 0.56
C LEU A 18 -4.92 0.52 1.23
N VAL A 19 -4.97 0.47 2.56
CA VAL A 19 -6.16 0.04 3.31
C VAL A 19 -7.32 1.00 3.07
N VAL A 20 -7.10 2.31 3.15
CA VAL A 20 -8.14 3.31 2.85
C VAL A 20 -8.60 3.17 1.40
N TYR A 21 -7.69 2.95 0.46
CA TYR A 21 -8.06 2.68 -0.94
C TYR A 21 -8.97 1.45 -1.07
N ALA A 22 -8.66 0.35 -0.37
CA ALA A 22 -9.51 -0.84 -0.36
C ALA A 22 -10.90 -0.54 0.22
N LEU A 23 -10.99 0.19 1.33
CA LEU A 23 -12.27 0.58 1.92
C LEU A 23 -13.10 1.46 0.97
N LEU A 24 -12.46 2.44 0.33
CA LEU A 24 -13.11 3.30 -0.67
C LEU A 24 -13.55 2.52 -1.91
N SER A 25 -12.89 1.41 -2.24
CA SER A 25 -13.30 0.54 -3.36
C SER A 25 -14.63 -0.16 -3.13
N TRP A 26 -14.99 -0.40 -1.86
CA TRP A 26 -16.25 -1.04 -1.48
C TRP A 26 -17.42 -0.08 -1.38
N LEU A 27 -17.16 1.19 -1.11
CA LEU A 27 -18.20 2.18 -0.90
C LEU A 27 -18.58 2.89 -2.22
N PRO A 28 -19.83 2.79 -2.70
CA PRO A 28 -20.26 3.42 -3.96
C PRO A 28 -20.04 4.94 -3.93
N GLY A 29 -19.49 5.51 -5.01
CA GLY A 29 -19.22 6.95 -5.12
C GLY A 29 -18.08 7.49 -4.23
N ALA A 30 -17.51 6.70 -3.31
CA ALA A 30 -16.51 7.19 -2.37
C ALA A 30 -15.18 7.58 -3.04
N ARG A 31 -14.82 6.89 -4.13
CA ARG A 31 -13.64 7.20 -4.95
C ARG A 31 -13.74 8.55 -5.68
N GLU A 32 -14.96 9.04 -5.90
CA GLU A 32 -15.20 10.30 -6.63
C GLU A 32 -15.03 11.53 -5.73
N SER A 33 -15.11 11.34 -4.41
CA SER A 33 -14.85 12.39 -3.42
C SER A 33 -13.42 12.95 -3.52
N ALA A 34 -13.20 14.18 -3.04
CA ALA A 34 -11.88 14.80 -3.05
C ALA A 34 -10.82 13.96 -2.30
N LEU A 35 -11.19 13.39 -1.15
CA LEU A 35 -10.35 12.46 -0.39
C LEU A 35 -10.11 11.18 -1.19
N GLY A 36 -11.15 10.65 -1.83
CA GLY A 36 -11.06 9.46 -2.67
C GLY A 36 -10.07 9.63 -3.82
N GLN A 37 -10.15 10.73 -4.56
CA GLN A 37 -9.21 11.03 -5.64
C GLN A 37 -7.78 11.20 -5.14
N PHE A 38 -7.60 11.82 -3.97
CA PHE A 38 -6.28 11.95 -3.35
C PHE A 38 -5.69 10.57 -3.00
N VAL A 39 -6.46 9.70 -2.35
CA VAL A 39 -6.03 8.33 -2.00
C VAL A 39 -5.75 7.50 -3.25
N VAL A 40 -6.62 7.59 -4.27
CA VAL A 40 -6.42 6.91 -5.56
C VAL A 40 -5.10 7.35 -6.20
N LYS A 41 -4.78 8.65 -6.20
CA LYS A 41 -3.52 9.16 -6.76
C LYS A 41 -2.27 8.61 -6.05
N LEU A 42 -2.35 8.38 -4.73
CA LEU A 42 -1.24 7.81 -3.96
C LEU A 42 -1.12 6.28 -4.11
N ALA A 43 -2.25 5.58 -4.23
CA ALA A 43 -2.28 4.12 -4.28
C ALA A 43 -2.00 3.57 -5.70
N ARG A 44 -2.50 4.23 -6.74
CA ARG A 44 -2.42 3.77 -8.15
C ARG A 44 -1.01 3.41 -8.61
N PRO A 45 0.04 4.23 -8.40
CA PRO A 45 1.39 3.92 -8.91
C PRO A 45 1.92 2.55 -8.45
N TYR A 46 1.55 2.13 -7.23
CA TYR A 46 1.91 0.83 -6.69
C TYR A 46 0.93 -0.26 -7.14
N LEU A 47 -0.38 -0.01 -7.02
CA LEU A 47 -1.42 -0.98 -7.36
C LEU A 47 -1.48 -1.35 -8.84
N ASP A 48 -1.17 -0.42 -9.74
CA ASP A 48 -1.15 -0.63 -11.18
C ASP A 48 -0.14 -1.71 -11.59
N ILE A 49 0.90 -1.95 -10.78
CA ILE A 49 1.86 -3.05 -10.98
C ILE A 49 1.15 -4.39 -10.79
N PHE A 50 0.29 -4.50 -9.77
CA PHE A 50 -0.45 -5.72 -9.44
C PHE A 50 -1.66 -5.94 -10.33
N ASP A 51 -2.34 -4.86 -10.74
CA ASP A 51 -3.48 -4.90 -11.67
C ASP A 51 -3.12 -5.56 -13.01
N ARG A 52 -1.86 -5.48 -13.43
CA ARG A 52 -1.36 -6.16 -14.65
C ARG A 52 -1.38 -7.68 -14.57
N PHE A 53 -1.22 -8.21 -13.37
CA PHE A 53 -1.14 -9.66 -13.14
C PHE A 53 -2.46 -10.22 -12.59
N ILE A 54 -3.22 -9.40 -11.86
CA ILE A 54 -4.42 -9.82 -11.15
C ILE A 54 -5.52 -8.79 -11.44
N PRO A 55 -6.36 -9.04 -12.45
CA PRO A 55 -7.46 -8.12 -12.76
C PRO A 55 -8.42 -8.00 -11.56
N PRO A 56 -9.04 -6.83 -11.34
CA PRO A 56 -10.00 -6.64 -10.27
C PRO A 56 -11.21 -7.54 -10.46
N LEU A 57 -11.52 -8.36 -9.44
CA LEU A 57 -12.67 -9.27 -9.45
C LEU A 57 -13.89 -8.58 -8.84
N GLY A 58 -14.95 -8.39 -9.64
CA GLY A 58 -16.25 -7.91 -9.15
C GLY A 58 -16.25 -6.47 -8.61
N GLY A 59 -15.40 -5.58 -9.14
CA GLY A 59 -15.26 -4.20 -8.65
C GLY A 59 -14.46 -4.07 -7.34
N ILE A 60 -14.07 -5.20 -6.74
CA ILE A 60 -13.25 -5.28 -5.54
C ILE A 60 -11.80 -5.56 -5.94
N SER A 61 -10.93 -4.68 -5.47
CA SER A 61 -9.48 -4.77 -5.69
C SER A 61 -8.85 -5.83 -4.77
N PHE A 62 -9.05 -7.13 -5.07
CA PHE A 62 -8.35 -8.24 -4.39
C PHE A 62 -6.82 -8.12 -4.50
N ASN A 63 -6.34 -7.48 -5.56
CA ASN A 63 -4.93 -7.11 -5.74
C ASN A 63 -4.37 -6.28 -4.58
N VAL A 64 -5.18 -5.47 -3.88
CA VAL A 64 -4.70 -4.63 -2.77
C VAL A 64 -4.23 -5.47 -1.60
N ILE A 65 -4.87 -6.62 -1.32
CA ILE A 65 -4.44 -7.53 -0.25
C ILE A 65 -3.04 -8.05 -0.57
N ILE A 66 -2.83 -8.50 -1.80
CA ILE A 66 -1.54 -9.02 -2.28
C ILE A 66 -0.49 -7.91 -2.26
N ALA A 67 -0.85 -6.71 -2.70
CA ALA A 67 0.01 -5.53 -2.66
C ALA A 67 0.45 -5.20 -1.23
N ILE A 68 -0.47 -5.23 -0.25
CA ILE A 68 -0.13 -5.02 1.17
C ILE A 68 0.81 -6.11 1.69
N PHE A 69 0.57 -7.38 1.34
CA PHE A 69 1.47 -8.47 1.72
C PHE A 69 2.88 -8.27 1.16
N VAL A 70 2.99 -7.96 -0.12
CA VAL A 70 4.28 -7.69 -0.78
C VAL A 70 4.97 -6.48 -0.16
N LEU A 71 4.23 -5.39 0.11
CA LEU A 71 4.76 -4.21 0.78
C LEU A 71 5.34 -4.53 2.17
N ARG A 72 4.68 -5.42 2.91
CA ARG A 72 5.16 -5.89 4.23
C ARG A 72 6.46 -6.70 4.10
N PHE A 73 6.55 -7.60 3.14
CA PHE A 73 7.80 -8.33 2.89
C PHE A 73 8.95 -7.39 2.51
N ILE A 74 8.67 -6.37 1.68
CA ILE A 74 9.67 -5.35 1.31
C ILE A 74 10.13 -4.59 2.56
N ARG A 75 9.20 -4.17 3.42
CA ARG A 75 9.52 -3.48 4.69
C ARG A 75 10.43 -4.34 5.57
N ASP A 76 10.01 -5.57 5.83
CA ASP A 76 10.70 -6.44 6.79
C ASP A 76 12.09 -6.83 6.26
N GLY A 77 12.22 -7.09 4.95
CA GLY A 77 13.51 -7.29 4.29
C GLY A 77 14.41 -6.06 4.33
N LEU A 78 13.87 -4.86 4.06
CA LEU A 78 14.64 -3.62 4.14
C LEU A 78 15.12 -3.34 5.57
N ILE A 79 14.27 -3.53 6.58
CA ILE A 79 14.65 -3.37 7.99
C ILE A 79 15.76 -4.36 8.35
N TRP A 80 15.65 -5.61 7.92
CA TRP A 80 16.68 -6.62 8.17
C TRP A 80 18.03 -6.22 7.55
N ILE A 81 18.05 -5.78 6.29
CA ILE A 81 19.28 -5.31 5.61
C ILE A 81 19.87 -4.10 6.34
N LEU A 82 19.03 -3.09 6.64
CA LEU A 82 19.49 -1.89 7.35
C LEU A 82 20.05 -2.22 8.72
N ALA A 83 19.41 -3.14 9.46
CA ALA A 83 19.91 -3.59 10.75
C ALA A 83 21.25 -4.31 10.61
N ALA A 84 21.42 -5.19 9.61
CA ALA A 84 22.66 -5.92 9.38
C ALA A 84 23.84 -5.04 8.93
N ILE A 85 23.58 -3.84 8.39
CA ILE A 85 24.62 -2.89 7.97
C ILE A 85 24.99 -1.92 9.11
N LEU A 86 24.01 -1.51 9.92
CA LEU A 86 24.19 -0.48 10.94
C LEU A 86 24.71 -1.01 12.28
N PHE A 87 24.68 -2.33 12.48
CA PHE A 87 25.09 -3.02 13.70
C PHE A 87 25.99 -4.19 13.33
#